data_AF-A0A2M7AAU5-F1
#
_entry.id   AF-A0A2M7AAU5-F1
#
_cell.length_a   1.000
_cell.length_b   1.000
_cell.length_c   1.000
_cell.angle_alpha   90.00
_cell.angle_beta   90.00
_cell.angle_gamma   90.00
#
_symmetry.space_group_name_H-M   'P 1'
#
loop_
_entity.id
_entity.type
_entity.pdbx_description
1 polymer ?
#
loop_
_entity_poly.entity_id
_entity_poly.type
_entity_poly.pdbx_seq_one_letter_code
_entity_poly.pdbx_strand_id
1 'polypeptide(L)' 'MRVAIRFGNDKDRAKGAYALAETGPITVLRPGVYVVRKEQLRALNGRDGKPKVDFEVVRPEELKVG' A
#
# COMPACT_ATOMS: atom_id res chain seq x y z
N MET A 1 9.77 -10.74 -0.06
CA MET A 1 9.99 -9.44 -0.73
C MET A 1 9.01 -8.42 -0.16
N ARG A 2 9.48 -7.27 0.32
CA ARG A 2 8.63 -6.17 0.80
C ARG A 2 8.57 -5.11 -0.30
N VAL A 3 7.41 -4.49 -0.47
CA VAL A 3 7.19 -3.42 -1.46
C VAL A 3 6.64 -2.22 -0.72
N ALA A 4 7.00 -1.01 -1.16
CA ALA A 4 6.34 0.18 -0.67
C ALA A 4 5.20 0.54 -1.61
N ILE A 5 4.17 1.15 -1.05
CA ILE A 5 3.05 1.70 -1.80
C ILE A 5 2.76 3.12 -1.35
N ARG A 6 2.25 3.92 -2.27
CA ARG A 6 1.77 5.28 -2.06
C ARG A 6 0.34 5.39 -2.55
N PHE A 7 -0.52 6.05 -1.79
CA PHE A 7 -1.90 6.29 -2.19
C PHE A 7 -2.05 7.66 -2.87
N GLY A 8 -2.86 7.72 -3.93
CA GLY A 8 -3.04 8.93 -4.74
C GLY A 8 -3.84 10.05 -4.05
N ASN A 9 -4.65 9.72 -3.04
CA ASN A 9 -5.43 10.68 -2.25
C ASN A 9 -5.73 10.16 -0.82
N ASP A 10 -6.24 11.03 0.06
CA ASP A 10 -6.50 10.71 1.48
C ASP A 10 -7.60 9.66 1.68
N LYS A 11 -8.63 9.63 0.82
CA LYS A 11 -9.75 8.67 0.90
C LYS A 11 -9.28 7.26 0.57
N ASP A 12 -8.44 7.14 -0.44
CA ASP A 12 -7.80 5.90 -0.85
C ASP A 12 -6.76 5.45 0.16
N ARG A 13 -6.02 6.39 0.77
CA ARG A 13 -5.14 6.09 1.90
C ARG A 13 -5.88 5.40 3.05
N ALA A 14 -7.02 5.94 3.47
CA ALA A 14 -7.78 5.35 4.58
C ALA A 14 -8.28 3.94 4.23
N LYS A 15 -8.86 3.76 3.03
CA LYS A 15 -9.34 2.45 2.56
C LYS A 15 -8.21 1.44 2.38
N GLY A 16 -7.09 1.88 1.83
CA GLY A 16 -5.92 1.05 1.60
C GLY A 16 -5.24 0.66 2.90
N ALA A 17 -5.01 1.60 3.82
CA ALA A 17 -4.47 1.30 5.14
C ALA A 17 -5.35 0.32 5.91
N TYR A 18 -6.68 0.48 5.84
CA TYR A 18 -7.64 -0.45 6.43
C TYR A 18 -7.53 -1.86 5.82
N ALA A 19 -7.62 -1.98 4.48
CA ALA A 19 -7.51 -3.26 3.78
C ALA A 19 -6.16 -3.97 4.03
N LEU A 20 -5.08 -3.22 4.20
CA LEU A 20 -3.79 -3.78 4.51
C LEU A 20 -3.70 -4.27 5.96
N ALA A 21 -4.23 -3.51 6.92
CA ALA A 21 -4.26 -3.90 8.33
C ALA A 21 -5.06 -5.20 8.54
N GLU A 22 -6.14 -5.41 7.76
CA GLU A 22 -6.91 -6.67 7.76
C GLU A 22 -6.11 -7.88 7.29
N THR A 23 -5.00 -7.68 6.56
CA THR A 23 -4.16 -8.76 6.03
C THR A 23 -2.85 -8.98 6.77
N GLY A 24 -2.60 -8.20 7.83
CA GLY A 24 -1.45 -8.35 8.69
C GLY A 24 -0.74 -7.03 9.01
N PRO A 25 0.37 -7.10 9.77
CA PRO A 25 1.08 -5.91 10.21
C PRO A 25 1.65 -5.12 9.02
N ILE A 26 1.42 -3.81 9.04
CA ILE A 26 1.99 -2.84 8.09
C ILE A 26 2.97 -1.92 8.79
N THR A 27 4.00 -1.50 8.06
CA THR A 27 4.98 -0.52 8.55
C THR A 27 4.81 0.78 7.76
N VAL A 28 4.58 1.88 8.45
CA VAL A 28 4.54 3.22 7.84
C VAL A 28 5.96 3.77 7.84
N LEU A 29 6.51 4.04 6.65
CA LEU A 29 7.84 4.68 6.56
C LEU A 29 7.73 6.19 6.74
N ARG A 30 6.71 6.78 6.10
CA ARG A 30 6.45 8.23 6.08
C ARG A 30 4.94 8.46 5.86
N PRO A 31 4.41 9.65 6.17
CA PRO A 31 3.02 9.98 5.87
C PRO A 31 2.70 9.68 4.40
N GLY A 32 1.76 8.75 4.16
CA GLY A 32 1.33 8.36 2.82
C GLY A 32 2.15 7.25 2.13
N VAL A 33 3.22 6.74 2.74
CA VAL A 33 4.01 5.62 2.21
C VAL A 33 4.02 4.44 3.18
N TYR A 34 3.52 3.30 2.70
CA TYR A 34 3.34 2.09 3.49
C TYR A 34 4.20 0.96 2.93
N VAL A 35 4.89 0.22 3.79
CA VAL A 35 5.62 -0.99 3.42
C VAL A 35 4.76 -2.19 3.73
N VAL A 36 4.53 -2.99 2.69
CA VAL A 36 3.60 -4.11 2.70
C VAL A 36 4.25 -5.34 2.07
N ARG A 37 3.69 -6.52 2.33
CA ARG A 37 4.06 -7.74 1.59
C ARG A 37 3.35 -7.74 0.23
N LYS A 38 3.97 -8.34 -0.79
CA LYS A 38 3.36 -8.48 -2.13
C LYS A 38 1.98 -9.15 -2.08
N GLU A 39 1.76 -10.05 -1.14
CA GLU A 39 0.47 -10.71 -0.92
C GLU A 39 -0.63 -9.74 -0.46
N GLN A 40 -0.28 -8.70 0.30
CA GLN A 40 -1.24 -7.68 0.74
C GLN A 40 -1.68 -6.76 -0.41
N LEU A 41 -0.94 -6.69 -1.52
CA LEU A 41 -1.41 -6.03 -2.74
C LEU A 41 -2.67 -6.71 -3.31
N ARG A 42 -2.84 -8.02 -3.08
CA ARG A 42 -4.08 -8.72 -3.45
C ARG A 42 -5.27 -8.30 -2.60
N ALA A 43 -5.05 -7.71 -1.43
CA ALA A 43 -6.12 -7.13 -0.62
C ALA A 43 -6.56 -5.77 -1.16
N LEU A 44 -5.60 -5.03 -1.72
CA LEU A 44 -5.86 -3.76 -2.40
C LEU A 44 -6.52 -3.96 -3.77
N ASN A 45 -6.18 -5.06 -4.46
CA ASN A 45 -6.86 -5.49 -5.67
C ASN A 45 -8.16 -6.22 -5.31
N GLY A 46 -9.29 -5.81 -5.88
CA GLY A 46 -10.57 -6.48 -5.67
C GLY A 46 -10.61 -7.90 -6.26
N ARG A 47 -11.71 -8.61 -6.02
CA ARG A 47 -11.94 -9.98 -6.55
C ARG A 47 -11.83 -10.05 -8.07
N ASP A 48 -12.15 -8.95 -8.76
CA ASP A 48 -12.12 -8.84 -10.23
C ASP A 48 -10.76 -8.41 -10.80
N GLY A 49 -9.70 -8.38 -9.97
CA GLY A 49 -8.37 -7.91 -10.40
C GLY A 49 -8.27 -6.40 -10.59
N LYS A 50 -9.38 -5.65 -10.43
CA LYS A 50 -9.37 -4.18 -10.42
C LYS A 50 -8.97 -3.66 -9.04
N PRO A 51 -8.04 -2.69 -8.93
CA PRO A 51 -7.72 -2.04 -7.66
C PRO A 51 -8.99 -1.44 -7.03
N LYS A 52 -9.30 -1.80 -5.78
CA LYS A 52 -10.38 -1.15 -5.01
C LYS A 52 -9.99 0.25 -4.54
N VAL A 53 -8.69 0.54 -4.61
CA VAL A 53 -8.02 1.70 -4.06
C VAL A 53 -6.97 2.12 -5.09
N ASP A 54 -6.86 3.41 -5.35
CA ASP A 54 -5.79 3.93 -6.20
C ASP A 54 -4.48 3.97 -5.40
N PHE A 55 -3.52 3.14 -5.80
CA PHE A 55 -2.20 3.09 -5.19
C PHE A 55 -1.14 2.85 -6.25
N GLU A 56 0.04 3.42 -6.02
CA GLU A 56 1.23 3.21 -6.81
C GLU A 56 2.21 2.35 -6.00
N VAL A 57 2.81 1.35 -6.65
CA VAL A 57 3.90 0.58 -6.05
C VAL A 57 5.19 1.37 -6.24
N VAL A 58 5.78 1.81 -5.13
CA VAL A 58 7.03 2.56 -5.11
C VAL A 58 8.15 1.58 -4.79
N ARG A 59 9.24 1.62 -5.56
CA ARG A 59 10.40 0.79 -5.22
C ARG A 59 11.07 1.35 -3.97
N PRO A 60 11.51 0.52 -3.02
CA PRO A 60 12.22 0.98 -1.83
C PRO A 60 13.47 1.81 -2.14
N GLU A 61 14.12 1.60 -3.29
CA GLU A 61 15.28 2.38 -3.77
C GLU A 61 14.92 3.81 -4.19
N GLU A 62 13.69 4.05 -4.67
CA GLU A 62 13.20 5.38 -5.05
C GLU A 62 12.75 6.19 -3.84
N LEU A 63 12.49 5.52 -2.72
CA LEU A 63 12.34 6.16 -1.43
C LEU A 63 13.73 6.63 -0.99
N LYS A 64 14.11 7.86 -1.37
CA LYS A 64 15.21 8.56 -0.71
C LYS A 64 14.83 8.72 0.77
N VAL A 65 15.20 7.74 1.59
CA VAL A 65 15.01 7.75 3.04
C VAL A 65 16.03 8.69 3.66
N GLY A 66 15.87 10.01 3.44
CA GLY A 66 16.38 11.05 4.34
C GLY A 66 15.84 10.91 5.75
#